data_AF-A0A928ECE0-F1
#
_entry.id   AF-A0A928ECE0-F1
#
_cell.length_a   1.000
_cell.length_b   1.000
_cell.length_c   1.000
_cell.angle_alpha   90.00
_cell.angle_beta   90.00
_cell.angle_gamma   90.00
#
_symmetry.space_group_name_H-M   'P 1'
#
loop_
_entity.id
_entity.type
_entity.pdbx_description
1 polymer ?
#
loop_
_entity_poly.entity_id
_entity_poly.type
_entity_poly.pdbx_seq_one_letter_code
_entity_poly.pdbx_strand_id
1 'polypeptide(L)'
;MASDFETMALTPADVKFNEQGLVPCIVQDNETKDVLMMAWMNAESLALTIEQRTTWFYSRSRQKLWHKGEESGNTQELVSLRYDCDADTLLALVRPVGPACHTGNYSCFYREFDLPETETAGEFEQDKPELTMYGLTKALGITEVEASPRRAVGRMPVTSDILQPAGFVHGGATISLLESVASWTSWLGTDHESEFSFGSHIDIRHVSAVRKGYLYGSSELERVEDLGERGRKEYWHVEAKTEDGRLVSTGTITTRVVSKEYFAKKRS
;
A
#
# COMPACT_ATOMS: atom_id res chain seq x y z
N MET A 1 -2.25 17.13 -14.69
CA MET A 1 -2.70 16.30 -15.83
C MET A 1 -4.14 16.67 -16.10
N ALA A 2 -4.47 17.12 -17.31
CA ALA A 2 -5.85 17.36 -17.69
C ALA A 2 -6.55 16.00 -17.75
N SER A 3 -7.61 15.83 -16.97
CA SER A 3 -8.47 14.66 -17.02
C SER A 3 -9.29 14.70 -18.31
N ASP A 4 -9.12 13.69 -19.15
CA ASP A 4 -9.93 13.46 -20.35
C ASP A 4 -11.37 13.12 -19.93
N PHE A 5 -12.17 14.16 -19.64
CA PHE A 5 -13.61 14.00 -19.43
C PHE A 5 -14.32 14.11 -20.77
N GLU A 6 -14.84 13.00 -21.26
CA GLU A 6 -15.66 12.94 -22.46
C GLU A 6 -17.06 13.48 -22.13
N THR A 7 -17.33 14.75 -22.47
CA THR A 7 -18.67 15.31 -22.33
C THR A 7 -19.54 14.81 -23.47
N MET A 8 -20.20 13.67 -23.31
CA MET A 8 -21.27 13.25 -24.21
C MET A 8 -22.60 13.87 -23.79
N ALA A 9 -23.39 14.31 -24.76
CA ALA A 9 -24.71 14.90 -24.53
C ALA A 9 -25.76 13.81 -24.24
N LEU A 10 -25.61 13.10 -23.12
CA LEU A 10 -26.68 12.25 -22.60
C LEU A 10 -27.78 13.13 -22.01
N THR A 11 -29.01 12.79 -22.32
CA THR A 11 -30.20 13.37 -21.71
C THR A 11 -30.62 12.52 -20.50
N PRO A 12 -31.46 13.04 -19.59
CA PRO A 12 -32.04 12.24 -18.51
C PRO A 12 -32.75 10.96 -18.97
N ALA A 13 -33.15 10.87 -20.25
CA ALA A 13 -33.78 9.68 -20.84
C ALA A 13 -32.80 8.52 -21.07
N ASP A 14 -31.50 8.79 -21.11
CA ASP A 14 -30.46 7.78 -21.34
C ASP A 14 -29.97 7.10 -20.04
N VAL A 15 -30.41 7.60 -18.89
CA VAL A 15 -30.14 7.02 -17.57
C VAL A 15 -30.98 5.76 -17.36
N LYS A 16 -30.34 4.68 -16.93
CA LYS A 16 -31.01 3.41 -16.64
C LYS A 16 -31.60 3.45 -15.23
N PHE A 17 -32.92 3.59 -15.17
CA PHE A 17 -33.67 3.43 -13.94
C PHE A 17 -33.93 1.94 -13.68
N ASN A 18 -33.89 1.52 -12.41
CA ASN A 18 -34.27 0.17 -12.00
C ASN A 18 -35.77 -0.08 -12.21
N GLU A 19 -36.25 -1.29 -11.89
CA GLU A 19 -37.66 -1.70 -12.01
C GLU A 19 -38.65 -0.80 -11.25
N GLN A 20 -38.17 -0.05 -10.25
CA GLN A 20 -38.96 0.90 -9.46
C GLN A 20 -38.96 2.32 -10.05
N GLY A 21 -38.30 2.53 -11.19
CA GLY A 21 -38.13 3.85 -11.80
C GLY A 21 -37.12 4.73 -11.07
N LEU A 22 -36.13 4.12 -10.38
CA LEU A 22 -35.16 4.82 -9.55
C LEU A 22 -33.70 4.56 -9.98
N VAL A 23 -32.85 5.56 -9.81
CA VAL A 23 -31.40 5.49 -10.02
C VAL A 23 -30.68 5.95 -8.73
N PRO A 24 -29.63 5.24 -8.27
CA PRO A 24 -28.81 5.70 -7.16
C PRO A 24 -28.00 6.95 -7.55
N CYS A 25 -27.97 7.95 -6.68
CA CYS A 25 -27.10 9.10 -6.82
C CYS A 25 -26.19 9.23 -5.59
N ILE A 26 -24.89 9.14 -5.82
CA ILE A 26 -23.84 9.43 -4.85
C ILE A 26 -23.58 10.94 -4.90
N VAL A 27 -23.63 11.58 -3.74
CA VAL A 27 -23.31 13.00 -3.59
C VAL A 27 -21.93 13.12 -2.97
N GLN A 28 -21.05 13.87 -3.61
CA GLN A 28 -19.68 14.10 -3.16
C GLN A 28 -19.41 15.61 -3.11
N ASP A 29 -18.68 16.05 -2.09
CA ASP A 29 -18.23 17.44 -2.00
C ASP A 29 -17.21 17.72 -3.12
N ASN A 30 -17.44 18.78 -3.90
CA ASN A 30 -16.58 19.12 -5.02
C ASN A 30 -15.17 19.57 -4.58
N GLU A 31 -15.01 20.09 -3.37
CA GLU A 31 -13.74 20.58 -2.83
C GLU A 31 -13.02 19.49 -2.03
N THR A 32 -13.65 18.93 -0.99
CA THR A 32 -12.99 17.96 -0.10
C THR A 32 -12.87 16.56 -0.71
N LYS A 33 -13.74 16.26 -1.69
CA LYS A 33 -13.93 14.92 -2.28
C LYS A 33 -14.53 13.90 -1.31
N ASP A 34 -15.05 14.31 -0.17
CA ASP A 34 -15.78 13.41 0.72
C ASP A 34 -17.11 13.00 0.09
N VAL A 35 -17.43 11.70 0.20
CA VAL A 35 -18.79 11.24 -0.11
C VAL A 35 -19.72 11.71 1.01
N LEU A 36 -20.72 12.52 0.66
CA LEU A 36 -21.63 13.16 1.60
C LEU A 36 -22.85 12.28 1.90
N MET A 37 -23.47 11.71 0.87
CA MET A 37 -24.65 10.85 1.02
C MET A 37 -24.93 10.06 -0.26
N MET A 38 -25.80 9.07 -0.16
CA MET A 38 -26.45 8.44 -1.30
C MET A 38 -27.96 8.61 -1.16
N ALA A 39 -28.63 8.96 -2.26
CA ALA A 39 -30.09 9.01 -2.32
C ALA A 39 -30.60 8.58 -3.69
N TRP A 40 -31.87 8.17 -3.73
CA TRP A 40 -32.53 7.74 -4.95
C TRP A 40 -33.06 8.93 -5.72
N MET A 41 -32.91 8.91 -7.04
CA MET A 41 -33.57 9.84 -7.96
C MET A 41 -34.54 9.05 -8.84
N ASN A 42 -35.73 9.61 -9.10
CA ASN A 42 -36.55 9.24 -10.26
C ASN A 42 -36.30 10.24 -11.41
N ALA A 43 -36.88 9.99 -12.58
CA ALA A 43 -36.72 10.85 -13.76
C ALA A 43 -37.05 12.34 -13.47
N GLU A 44 -38.09 12.61 -12.68
CA GLU A 44 -38.50 13.96 -12.33
C GLU A 44 -37.48 14.66 -11.42
N SER A 45 -37.00 14.00 -10.35
CA SER A 45 -35.97 14.56 -9.46
C SER A 45 -34.64 14.80 -10.17
N LEU A 46 -34.27 13.95 -11.14
CA LEU A 46 -33.09 14.15 -11.97
C LEU A 46 -33.24 15.39 -12.85
N ALA A 47 -34.39 15.53 -13.52
CA ALA A 47 -34.68 16.70 -14.35
C ALA A 47 -34.64 18.00 -13.53
N LEU A 48 -35.29 18.02 -12.36
CA LEU A 48 -35.26 19.15 -11.44
C LEU A 48 -33.84 19.47 -10.95
N THR A 49 -33.03 18.44 -10.68
CA THR A 49 -31.63 18.64 -10.24
C THR A 49 -30.80 19.35 -11.30
N ILE A 50 -30.97 18.96 -12.57
CA ILE A 50 -30.26 19.57 -13.70
C ILE A 50 -30.76 21.00 -13.95
N GLU A 51 -32.09 21.19 -13.93
CA GLU A 51 -32.73 22.49 -14.18
C GLU A 51 -32.39 23.52 -13.10
N GLN A 52 -32.54 23.15 -11.84
CA GLN A 52 -32.40 24.08 -10.71
C GLN A 52 -30.96 24.18 -10.19
N ARG A 53 -30.05 23.31 -10.64
CA ARG A 53 -28.68 23.19 -10.13
C ARG A 53 -28.60 23.04 -8.61
N THR A 54 -29.59 22.36 -8.02
CA THR A 54 -29.61 21.95 -6.63
C THR A 54 -30.07 20.49 -6.55
N THR A 55 -29.70 19.75 -5.50
CA THR A 55 -30.04 18.31 -5.46
C THR A 55 -31.50 18.06 -5.07
N TRP A 56 -32.21 17.34 -5.93
CA TRP A 56 -33.55 16.81 -5.72
C TRP A 56 -33.50 15.29 -5.69
N PHE A 57 -34.24 14.69 -4.76
CA PHE A 57 -34.28 13.24 -4.58
C PHE A 57 -35.71 12.73 -4.50
N TYR A 58 -35.88 11.43 -4.69
CA TYR A 58 -37.13 10.72 -4.47
C TYR A 58 -37.07 9.91 -3.18
N SER A 59 -37.95 10.25 -2.23
CA SER A 59 -38.06 9.49 -0.98
C SER A 59 -38.93 8.25 -1.20
N ARG A 60 -38.33 7.06 -1.16
CA ARG A 60 -39.07 5.79 -1.30
C ARG A 60 -40.11 5.57 -0.21
N SER A 61 -39.82 6.00 1.02
CA SER A 61 -40.73 5.83 2.16
C SER A 61 -41.88 6.83 2.16
N ARG A 62 -41.64 8.07 1.72
CA ARG A 62 -42.67 9.12 1.64
C ARG A 62 -43.35 9.18 0.27
N GLN A 63 -42.86 8.41 -0.70
CA GLN A 63 -43.28 8.37 -2.10
C GLN A 63 -43.43 9.75 -2.74
N LYS A 64 -42.51 10.66 -2.44
CA LYS A 64 -42.54 12.05 -2.92
C LYS A 64 -41.14 12.58 -3.22
N LEU A 65 -41.11 13.61 -4.06
CA LEU A 65 -39.92 14.42 -4.28
C LEU A 65 -39.49 15.14 -3.00
N TRP A 66 -38.19 15.40 -2.89
CA TRP A 66 -37.56 16.06 -1.78
C TRP A 66 -36.41 16.93 -2.28
N HIS A 67 -36.52 18.24 -2.07
CA HIS A 67 -35.43 19.17 -2.28
C HIS A 67 -34.50 19.16 -1.06
N LYS A 68 -33.23 18.76 -1.26
CA LYS A 68 -32.30 18.59 -0.15
C LYS A 68 -32.03 19.95 0.51
N GLY A 69 -32.32 20.02 1.81
CA GLY A 69 -32.10 21.23 2.60
C GLY A 69 -33.25 22.24 2.55
N GLU A 70 -34.39 21.92 1.93
CA GLU A 70 -35.56 22.81 1.88
C GLU A 70 -36.04 23.25 3.29
N GLU A 71 -36.13 22.32 4.23
CA GLU A 71 -36.55 22.62 5.60
C GLU A 71 -35.39 23.13 6.48
N SER A 72 -34.17 22.62 6.26
CA SER A 72 -33.04 22.85 7.17
C SER A 72 -32.08 23.96 6.74
N GLY A 73 -32.21 24.48 5.51
CA GLY A 73 -31.27 25.42 4.88
C GLY A 73 -29.96 24.78 4.38
N ASN A 74 -29.72 23.48 4.67
CA ASN A 74 -28.49 22.77 4.26
C ASN A 74 -28.62 22.24 2.83
N THR A 75 -28.77 23.17 1.89
CA THR A 75 -28.87 22.87 0.45
C THR A 75 -27.53 22.43 -0.13
N GLN A 76 -27.58 21.83 -1.31
CA GLN A 76 -26.41 21.36 -2.05
C GLN A 76 -26.50 21.91 -3.47
N GLU A 77 -25.62 22.86 -3.81
CA GLU A 77 -25.50 23.41 -5.16
C GLU A 77 -24.80 22.40 -6.06
N LEU A 78 -25.39 22.05 -7.19
CA LEU A 78 -24.81 21.11 -8.16
C LEU A 78 -23.73 21.79 -9.00
N VAL A 79 -22.50 21.28 -8.91
CA VAL A 79 -21.35 21.73 -9.72
C VAL A 79 -21.23 20.89 -10.99
N SER A 80 -21.37 19.58 -10.87
CA SER A 80 -21.28 18.64 -11.98
C SER A 80 -22.08 17.38 -11.66
N LEU A 81 -22.73 16.81 -12.66
CA LEU A 81 -23.41 15.53 -12.56
C LEU A 81 -22.77 14.57 -13.55
N ARG A 82 -22.31 13.43 -13.05
CA ARG A 82 -21.68 12.36 -13.82
C ARG A 82 -22.51 11.09 -13.72
N TYR A 83 -22.26 10.18 -14.63
CA TYR A 83 -22.82 8.83 -14.67
C TYR A 83 -21.67 7.84 -14.87
N ASP A 84 -21.88 6.59 -14.45
CA ASP A 84 -20.91 5.51 -14.65
C ASP A 84 -20.98 4.88 -16.05
N CYS A 85 -20.15 3.87 -16.32
CA CYS A 85 -19.94 3.39 -17.69
C CYS A 85 -21.16 2.73 -18.34
N ASP A 86 -22.14 2.27 -17.56
CA ASP A 86 -23.41 1.73 -18.04
C ASP A 86 -24.63 2.60 -17.70
N ALA A 87 -24.41 3.79 -17.14
CA ALA A 87 -25.39 4.82 -16.84
C ALA A 87 -26.50 4.38 -15.87
N ASP A 88 -26.19 3.49 -14.94
CA ASP A 88 -27.12 3.04 -13.89
C ASP A 88 -26.83 3.67 -12.51
N THR A 89 -25.77 4.47 -12.38
CA THR A 89 -25.44 5.20 -11.16
C THR A 89 -24.97 6.63 -11.46
N LEU A 90 -25.44 7.59 -10.65
CA LEU A 90 -25.08 9.00 -10.78
C LEU A 90 -24.08 9.43 -9.70
N LEU A 91 -23.18 10.35 -10.04
CA LEU A 91 -22.29 11.06 -9.13
C LEU A 91 -22.51 12.56 -9.24
N ALA A 92 -23.13 13.16 -8.22
CA ALA A 92 -23.32 14.59 -8.09
C ALA A 92 -22.16 15.21 -7.30
N LEU A 93 -21.34 16.03 -7.95
CA LEU A 93 -20.38 16.91 -7.30
C LEU A 93 -21.11 18.18 -6.87
N VAL A 94 -21.09 18.49 -5.58
CA VAL A 94 -21.85 19.60 -5.01
C VAL A 94 -20.99 20.53 -4.17
N ARG A 95 -21.46 21.77 -3.96
CA ARG A 95 -21.04 22.63 -2.85
C ARG A 95 -22.13 22.61 -1.78
N PRO A 96 -21.93 21.92 -0.64
CA PRO A 96 -22.90 21.90 0.44
C PRO A 96 -22.85 23.20 1.25
N VAL A 97 -24.02 23.77 1.58
CA VAL A 97 -24.11 24.93 2.47
C VAL A 97 -23.90 24.54 3.94
N GLY A 98 -24.20 23.30 4.28
CA GLY A 98 -24.10 22.77 5.64
C GLY A 98 -24.13 21.24 5.64
N PRO A 99 -24.32 20.61 6.80
CA PRO A 99 -24.23 19.16 6.91
C PRO A 99 -25.21 18.42 5.99
N ALA A 100 -24.72 17.37 5.33
CA ALA A 100 -25.57 16.52 4.49
C ALA A 100 -26.49 15.63 5.35
N CYS A 101 -26.02 15.21 6.53
CA CYS A 101 -26.76 14.30 7.40
C CYS A 101 -27.79 15.03 8.27
N HIS A 102 -28.97 14.43 8.44
CA HIS A 102 -30.02 14.94 9.34
C HIS A 102 -29.61 14.94 10.83
N THR A 103 -28.54 14.23 11.18
CA THR A 103 -27.96 14.21 12.53
C THR A 103 -27.00 15.38 12.81
N GLY A 104 -26.76 16.24 11.82
CA GLY A 104 -25.81 17.36 11.93
C GLY A 104 -24.37 17.02 11.52
N ASN A 105 -24.07 15.75 11.22
CA ASN A 105 -22.78 15.34 10.67
C ASN A 105 -22.60 15.81 9.22
N TYR A 106 -21.37 16.18 8.87
CA TYR A 106 -21.02 16.66 7.53
C TYR A 106 -21.37 15.64 6.43
N SER A 107 -20.99 14.38 6.63
CA SER A 107 -21.36 13.23 5.80
C SER A 107 -22.31 12.27 6.52
N CYS A 108 -23.15 11.56 5.77
CA CYS A 108 -23.92 10.40 6.23
C CYS A 108 -23.03 9.18 6.53
N PHE A 109 -21.82 9.13 5.97
CA PHE A 109 -20.84 8.05 6.13
C PHE A 109 -19.83 8.35 7.25
N TYR A 110 -20.29 8.92 8.37
CA TYR A 110 -19.45 9.31 9.51
C TYR A 110 -19.14 8.16 10.49
N ARG A 111 -19.57 6.94 10.17
CA ARG A 111 -19.36 5.74 10.98
C ARG A 111 -18.66 4.70 10.13
N GLU A 112 -17.68 4.04 10.71
CA GLU A 112 -16.92 2.96 10.10
C GLU A 112 -17.10 1.68 10.92
N PHE A 113 -16.93 0.53 10.26
CA PHE A 113 -16.78 -0.73 10.97
C PHE A 113 -15.37 -0.81 11.53
N ASP A 114 -15.23 -1.37 12.72
CA ASP A 114 -13.95 -1.85 13.20
C ASP A 114 -13.57 -3.05 12.34
N LEU A 115 -12.72 -2.81 11.33
CA LEU A 115 -12.19 -3.86 10.49
C LEU A 115 -11.07 -4.53 11.29
N PRO A 116 -10.99 -5.88 11.31
CA PRO A 116 -9.83 -6.53 11.88
C PRO A 116 -8.60 -5.94 11.21
N GLU A 117 -7.61 -5.54 12.02
CA GLU A 117 -6.34 -5.05 11.50
C GLU A 117 -5.85 -6.05 10.45
N THR A 118 -5.99 -5.70 9.17
CA THR A 118 -5.05 -6.22 8.19
C THR A 118 -3.69 -5.82 8.72
N GLU A 119 -2.73 -6.73 8.78
CA GLU A 119 -1.31 -6.37 8.96
C GLU A 119 -0.94 -5.41 7.82
N THR A 120 -1.34 -4.15 7.92
CA THR A 120 -0.68 -3.04 7.26
C THR A 120 0.74 -3.12 7.78
N ALA A 121 1.71 -3.04 6.87
CA ALA A 121 3.09 -2.84 7.26
C ALA A 121 3.09 -1.61 8.16
N GLY A 122 3.14 -1.84 9.48
CA GLY A 122 3.09 -0.78 10.47
C GLY A 122 4.19 0.21 10.13
N GLU A 123 3.94 1.48 10.45
CA GLU A 123 5.01 2.47 10.50
C GLU A 123 6.20 1.82 11.22
N PHE A 124 7.34 1.74 10.55
CA PHE A 124 8.55 1.13 11.10
C PHE A 124 8.93 1.88 12.38
N GLU A 125 8.54 1.34 13.54
CA GLU A 125 9.08 1.73 14.84
C GLU A 125 10.57 1.38 14.82
N GLN A 126 11.41 2.41 14.74
CA GLN A 126 12.87 2.31 14.59
C GLN A 126 13.60 1.75 15.82
N ASP A 127 12.91 1.47 16.93
CA ASP A 127 13.53 1.22 18.24
C ASP A 127 13.26 -0.18 18.82
N LYS A 128 13.33 -1.23 18.00
CA LYS A 128 13.45 -2.61 18.52
C LYS A 128 14.87 -3.14 18.32
N PRO A 129 15.67 -3.30 19.41
CA PRO A 129 17.05 -3.77 19.35
C PRO A 129 17.18 -5.29 19.17
N GLU A 130 16.06 -6.02 19.12
CA GLU A 130 16.05 -7.45 18.84
C GLU A 130 15.98 -7.67 17.32
N LEU A 131 16.79 -8.62 16.81
CA LEU A 131 16.74 -9.21 15.45
C LEU A 131 15.37 -9.86 15.21
N THR A 132 14.32 -9.04 15.21
CA THR A 132 12.97 -9.51 15.21
C THR A 132 12.57 -9.68 13.76
N MET A 133 12.35 -10.94 13.41
CA MET A 133 12.09 -11.44 12.07
C MET A 133 10.72 -10.97 11.58
N TYR A 134 10.65 -9.72 11.13
CA TYR A 134 9.45 -9.09 10.57
C TYR A 134 9.54 -8.99 9.03
N GLY A 135 8.38 -8.77 8.40
CA GLY A 135 8.30 -8.50 6.95
C GLY A 135 8.73 -9.69 6.09
N LEU A 136 9.55 -9.43 5.08
CA LEU A 136 9.92 -10.41 4.05
C LEU A 136 10.63 -11.65 4.62
N THR A 137 11.43 -11.50 5.68
CA THR A 137 12.12 -12.63 6.33
C THR A 137 11.13 -13.64 6.90
N LYS A 138 10.09 -13.17 7.60
CA LYS A 138 8.97 -13.98 8.11
C LYS A 138 8.19 -14.62 6.98
N ALA A 139 7.85 -13.84 5.94
CA ALA A 139 7.07 -14.31 4.81
C ALA A 139 7.75 -15.45 4.04
N LEU A 140 9.08 -15.41 3.92
CA LEU A 140 9.88 -16.44 3.27
C LEU A 140 10.29 -17.59 4.22
N GLY A 141 9.96 -17.50 5.52
CA GLY A 141 10.37 -18.47 6.53
C GLY A 141 11.88 -18.52 6.76
N ILE A 142 12.60 -17.43 6.46
CA ILE A 142 14.02 -17.31 6.73
C ILE A 142 14.22 -17.31 8.24
N THR A 143 15.10 -18.15 8.78
CA THR A 143 15.41 -18.25 10.21
C THR A 143 16.91 -18.18 10.45
N GLU A 144 17.33 -17.57 11.54
CA GLU A 144 18.74 -17.57 11.97
C GLU A 144 19.19 -18.96 12.41
N VAL A 145 20.42 -19.33 12.04
CA VAL A 145 21.12 -20.53 12.52
C VAL A 145 22.32 -20.13 13.39
N GLU A 146 23.08 -19.13 12.96
CA GLU A 146 24.24 -18.56 13.67
C GLU A 146 24.33 -17.08 13.27
N ALA A 147 24.63 -16.17 14.20
CA ALA A 147 24.95 -14.79 13.85
C ALA A 147 26.01 -14.19 14.77
N SER A 148 26.91 -13.43 14.16
CA SER A 148 27.95 -12.66 14.81
C SER A 148 28.27 -11.42 13.96
N PRO A 149 29.00 -10.42 14.50
CA PRO A 149 29.39 -9.24 13.72
C PRO A 149 30.28 -9.51 12.48
N ARG A 150 30.79 -10.75 12.30
CA ARG A 150 31.66 -11.09 11.16
C ARG A 150 31.11 -12.18 10.24
N ARG A 151 30.09 -12.90 10.70
CA ARG A 151 29.52 -14.05 10.00
C ARG A 151 28.12 -14.34 10.50
N ALA A 152 27.21 -14.61 9.58
CA ALA A 152 25.90 -15.17 9.90
C ALA A 152 25.56 -16.30 8.95
N VAL A 153 24.72 -17.20 9.44
CA VAL A 153 24.12 -18.30 8.72
C VAL A 153 22.63 -18.25 8.98
N GLY A 154 21.86 -18.24 7.91
CA GLY A 154 20.40 -18.35 7.93
C GLY A 154 19.95 -19.54 7.12
N ARG A 155 18.75 -20.04 7.39
CA ARG A 155 18.11 -21.10 6.60
C ARG A 155 16.74 -20.65 6.12
N MET A 156 16.36 -21.10 4.92
CA MET A 156 15.06 -20.82 4.30
C MET A 156 14.44 -22.12 3.77
N PRO A 157 13.20 -22.46 4.16
CA PRO A 157 12.50 -23.62 3.60
C PRO A 157 12.13 -23.38 2.13
N VAL A 158 12.22 -24.42 1.31
CA VAL A 158 11.72 -24.40 -0.06
C VAL A 158 10.25 -24.83 -0.07
N THR A 159 9.36 -23.84 -0.08
CA THR A 159 7.90 -24.00 -0.18
C THR A 159 7.43 -23.80 -1.62
N SER A 160 6.18 -24.15 -1.92
CA SER A 160 5.54 -23.86 -3.21
C SER A 160 5.53 -22.38 -3.56
N ASP A 161 5.40 -21.52 -2.56
CA ASP A 161 5.16 -20.08 -2.74
C ASP A 161 6.40 -19.33 -3.21
N ILE A 162 7.58 -19.93 -3.04
CA ILE A 162 8.86 -19.35 -3.49
C ILE A 162 9.39 -19.99 -4.78
N LEU A 163 8.63 -20.90 -5.40
CA LEU A 163 8.98 -21.48 -6.69
C LEU A 163 8.54 -20.57 -7.84
N GLN A 164 9.36 -20.48 -8.87
CA GLN A 164 8.93 -19.91 -10.15
C GLN A 164 8.13 -20.96 -10.97
N PRO A 165 7.43 -20.57 -12.06
CA PRO A 165 6.58 -21.48 -12.83
C PRO A 165 7.27 -22.76 -13.35
N ALA A 166 8.60 -22.73 -13.54
CA ALA A 166 9.40 -23.90 -13.92
C ALA A 166 9.69 -24.89 -12.76
N GLY A 167 9.14 -24.63 -11.57
CA GLY A 167 9.18 -25.53 -10.41
C GLY A 167 10.52 -25.58 -9.69
N PHE A 168 11.29 -24.49 -9.72
CA PHE A 168 12.50 -24.31 -8.92
C PHE A 168 12.46 -22.96 -8.19
N VAL A 169 13.28 -22.80 -7.15
CA VAL A 169 13.30 -21.59 -6.30
C VAL A 169 13.51 -20.34 -7.16
N HIS A 170 12.70 -19.31 -6.91
CA HIS A 170 12.83 -18.01 -7.52
C HIS A 170 14.16 -17.36 -7.09
N GLY A 171 14.92 -16.81 -8.05
CA GLY A 171 16.24 -16.21 -7.76
C GLY A 171 16.14 -15.12 -6.69
N GLY A 172 15.09 -14.30 -6.75
CA GLY A 172 14.78 -13.28 -5.74
C GLY A 172 14.65 -13.82 -4.31
N ALA A 173 14.07 -15.01 -4.10
CA ALA A 173 13.98 -15.60 -2.76
C ALA A 173 15.37 -15.99 -2.22
N THR A 174 16.25 -16.48 -3.10
CA THR A 174 17.65 -16.76 -2.74
C THR A 174 18.41 -15.47 -2.42
N ILE A 175 18.17 -14.40 -3.19
CA ILE A 175 18.75 -13.07 -2.92
C ILE A 175 18.25 -12.55 -1.56
N SER A 176 16.96 -12.67 -1.25
CA SER A 176 16.41 -12.25 0.05
C SER A 176 17.07 -12.97 1.22
N LEU A 177 17.32 -14.28 1.11
CA LEU A 177 18.09 -15.03 2.11
C LEU A 177 19.51 -14.47 2.27
N LEU A 178 20.22 -14.23 1.15
CA LEU A 178 21.60 -13.75 1.18
C LEU A 178 21.72 -12.32 1.69
N GLU A 179 20.79 -11.45 1.30
CA GLU A 179 20.70 -10.07 1.79
C GLU A 179 20.40 -10.05 3.29
N SER A 180 19.48 -10.89 3.75
CA SER A 180 19.14 -10.97 5.18
C SER A 180 20.35 -11.32 6.03
N VAL A 181 21.13 -12.35 5.65
CA VAL A 181 22.30 -12.76 6.44
C VAL A 181 23.44 -11.73 6.40
N ALA A 182 23.63 -11.00 5.29
CA ALA A 182 24.61 -9.90 5.23
C ALA A 182 24.16 -8.68 6.04
N SER A 183 22.87 -8.39 6.06
CA SER A 183 22.29 -7.31 6.84
C SER A 183 22.32 -7.63 8.34
N TRP A 184 22.08 -8.88 8.76
CA TRP A 184 22.21 -9.29 10.16
C TRP A 184 23.62 -9.11 10.71
N THR A 185 24.65 -9.52 9.96
CA THR A 185 26.04 -9.35 10.40
C THR A 185 26.44 -7.89 10.50
N SER A 186 26.04 -7.08 9.52
CA SER A 186 26.28 -5.63 9.53
C SER A 186 25.56 -4.95 10.69
N TRP A 187 24.30 -5.31 10.93
CA TRP A 187 23.49 -4.82 12.05
C TRP A 187 24.16 -5.15 13.39
N LEU A 188 24.54 -6.40 13.63
CA LEU A 188 25.24 -6.82 14.86
C LEU A 188 26.59 -6.11 15.09
N GLY A 189 27.23 -5.61 14.02
CA GLY A 189 28.45 -4.82 14.09
C GLY A 189 28.23 -3.30 14.17
N THR A 190 26.98 -2.83 14.21
CA THR A 190 26.62 -1.41 14.19
C THR A 190 26.37 -0.89 15.60
N ASP A 191 26.85 0.31 15.92
CA ASP A 191 26.45 1.02 17.15
C ASP A 191 25.08 1.65 16.95
N HIS A 192 24.02 0.99 17.41
CA HIS A 192 22.63 1.43 17.17
C HIS A 192 22.25 2.73 17.87
N GLU A 193 23.03 3.23 18.82
CA GLU A 193 22.78 4.54 19.41
C GLU A 193 23.09 5.65 18.40
N SER A 194 24.23 5.55 17.71
CA SER A 194 24.80 6.63 16.90
C SER A 194 24.77 6.38 15.39
N GLU A 195 24.65 5.13 14.97
CA GLU A 195 24.73 4.68 13.58
C GLU A 195 23.46 3.92 13.14
N PHE A 196 23.33 3.73 11.83
CA PHE A 196 22.41 2.75 11.25
C PHE A 196 23.06 2.09 10.03
N SER A 197 22.69 0.85 9.77
CA SER A 197 23.17 0.06 8.63
C SER A 197 22.05 -0.30 7.67
N PHE A 198 22.39 -0.39 6.38
CA PHE A 198 21.45 -0.77 5.32
C PHE A 198 22.17 -1.33 4.09
N GLY A 199 21.50 -2.23 3.37
CA GLY A 199 21.98 -2.74 2.07
C GLY A 199 22.07 -1.62 1.04
N SER A 200 23.17 -1.60 0.28
CA SER A 200 23.45 -0.54 -0.71
C SER A 200 23.80 -1.07 -2.10
N HIS A 201 24.27 -2.33 -2.19
CA HIS A 201 24.58 -2.97 -3.45
C HIS A 201 24.47 -4.49 -3.31
N ILE A 202 23.98 -5.17 -4.36
CA ILE A 202 23.81 -6.62 -4.42
C ILE A 202 24.31 -7.06 -5.80
N ASP A 203 25.33 -7.92 -5.82
CA ASP A 203 25.80 -8.62 -7.01
C ASP A 203 25.78 -10.12 -6.71
N ILE A 204 24.83 -10.85 -7.30
CA ILE A 204 24.61 -12.27 -7.03
C ILE A 204 24.54 -13.04 -8.34
N ARG A 205 25.31 -14.12 -8.42
CA ARG A 205 25.26 -15.11 -9.47
C ARG A 205 24.52 -16.36 -9.01
N HIS A 206 23.51 -16.76 -9.75
CA HIS A 206 22.86 -18.06 -9.57
C HIS A 206 23.67 -19.16 -10.29
N VAL A 207 23.98 -20.24 -9.56
CA VAL A 207 24.86 -21.33 -10.01
C VAL A 207 24.08 -22.60 -10.34
N SER A 208 23.13 -22.98 -9.49
CA SER A 208 22.35 -24.21 -9.68
C SER A 208 20.92 -24.09 -9.14
N ALA A 209 20.01 -24.93 -9.66
CA ALA A 209 18.60 -24.90 -9.28
C ALA A 209 18.29 -25.78 -8.05
N VAL A 210 17.28 -25.39 -7.28
CA VAL A 210 16.76 -26.12 -6.11
C VAL A 210 15.24 -26.21 -6.22
N ARG A 211 14.66 -27.35 -5.84
CA ARG A 211 13.20 -27.60 -5.97
C ARG A 211 12.50 -27.93 -4.66
N LYS A 212 13.25 -28.34 -3.63
CA LYS A 212 12.73 -28.79 -2.34
C LYS A 212 13.83 -28.73 -1.28
N GLY A 213 13.46 -28.91 -0.01
CA GLY A 213 14.38 -28.96 1.12
C GLY A 213 14.62 -27.57 1.70
N TYR A 214 15.86 -27.33 2.14
CA TYR A 214 16.27 -26.04 2.71
C TYR A 214 17.43 -25.44 1.92
N LEU A 215 17.45 -24.11 1.89
CA LEU A 215 18.61 -23.32 1.51
C LEU A 215 19.27 -22.78 2.78
N TYR A 216 20.60 -22.80 2.82
CA TYR A 216 21.43 -22.23 3.86
C TYR A 216 22.22 -21.07 3.24
N GLY A 217 21.92 -19.85 3.69
CA GLY A 217 22.63 -18.65 3.31
C GLY A 217 23.71 -18.36 4.34
N SER A 218 24.91 -17.97 3.90
CA SER A 218 25.97 -17.49 4.78
C SER A 218 26.53 -16.17 4.27
N SER A 219 26.97 -15.31 5.20
CA SER A 219 27.72 -14.08 4.93
C SER A 219 29.06 -14.09 5.67
N GLU A 220 30.11 -13.58 5.04
CA GLU A 220 31.43 -13.39 5.63
C GLU A 220 31.99 -12.03 5.24
N LEU A 221 32.50 -11.27 6.22
CA LEU A 221 33.06 -9.92 5.97
C LEU A 221 34.39 -10.03 5.22
N GLU A 222 34.45 -9.57 3.97
CA GLU A 222 35.68 -9.55 3.18
C GLU A 222 36.50 -8.29 3.40
N ARG A 223 35.84 -7.12 3.35
CA ARG A 223 36.50 -5.82 3.37
C ARG A 223 35.61 -4.74 3.97
N VAL A 224 36.24 -3.78 4.64
CA VAL A 224 35.62 -2.53 5.05
C VAL A 224 36.33 -1.38 4.34
N GLU A 225 35.56 -0.42 3.83
CA GLU A 225 36.05 0.80 3.21
C GLU A 225 35.54 2.00 4.01
N ASP A 226 36.47 2.70 4.66
CA ASP A 226 36.20 3.94 5.38
C ASP A 226 35.96 5.09 4.39
N LEU A 227 34.84 5.80 4.56
CA LEU A 227 34.43 6.94 3.74
C LEU A 227 34.47 8.26 4.54
N GLY A 228 35.10 8.29 5.71
CA GLY A 228 35.17 9.43 6.61
C GLY A 228 33.80 9.81 7.16
N GLU A 229 33.43 11.09 7.06
CA GLU A 229 32.13 11.60 7.54
C GLU A 229 30.92 10.91 6.89
N ARG A 230 31.13 10.22 5.76
CA ARG A 230 30.08 9.48 5.04
C ARG A 230 29.87 8.07 5.59
N GLY A 231 30.54 7.71 6.68
CA GLY A 231 30.49 6.39 7.31
C GLY A 231 31.43 5.38 6.65
N ARG A 232 31.02 4.10 6.63
CA ARG A 232 31.79 3.00 6.02
C ARG A 232 30.93 2.14 5.11
N LYS A 233 31.59 1.44 4.18
CA LYS A 233 31.00 0.33 3.44
C LYS A 233 31.59 -0.98 3.93
N GLU A 234 30.75 -1.99 4.05
CA GLU A 234 31.14 -3.35 4.41
C GLU A 234 30.78 -4.25 3.23
N TYR A 235 31.76 -4.99 2.73
CA TYR A 235 31.64 -5.91 1.60
C TYR A 235 31.58 -7.34 2.15
N TRP A 236 30.47 -8.01 1.90
CA TRP A 236 30.16 -9.34 2.40
C TRP A 236 30.19 -10.34 1.26
N HIS A 237 31.05 -11.35 1.34
CA HIS A 237 30.92 -12.53 0.51
C HIS A 237 29.72 -13.33 1.00
N VAL A 238 28.86 -13.75 0.09
CA VAL A 238 27.67 -14.51 0.44
C VAL A 238 27.55 -15.77 -0.41
N GLU A 239 27.02 -16.83 0.21
CA GLU A 239 26.76 -18.10 -0.45
C GLU A 239 25.43 -18.68 -0.01
N ALA A 240 24.64 -19.19 -0.95
CA ALA A 240 23.48 -20.04 -0.69
C ALA A 240 23.84 -21.47 -1.09
N LYS A 241 23.66 -22.41 -0.17
CA LYS A 241 23.90 -23.86 -0.38
C LYS A 241 22.67 -24.67 0.00
N THR A 242 22.51 -25.84 -0.60
CA THR A 242 21.57 -26.85 -0.09
C THR A 242 22.14 -27.56 1.13
N GLU A 243 21.31 -28.34 1.83
CA GLU A 243 21.70 -29.11 3.02
C GLU A 243 22.88 -30.06 2.79
N ASP A 244 23.03 -30.61 1.58
CA ASP A 244 24.16 -31.44 1.14
C ASP A 244 25.41 -30.64 0.72
N GLY A 245 25.39 -29.31 0.89
CA GLY A 245 26.53 -28.43 0.61
C GLY A 245 26.67 -27.98 -0.84
N ARG A 246 25.77 -28.36 -1.76
CA ARG A 246 25.84 -27.92 -3.16
C ARG A 246 25.55 -26.42 -3.29
N LEU A 247 26.41 -25.71 -4.02
CA LEU A 247 26.31 -24.27 -4.25
C LEU A 247 25.15 -23.91 -5.18
N VAL A 248 24.29 -23.00 -4.71
CA VAL A 248 23.08 -22.53 -5.39
C VAL A 248 23.28 -21.12 -5.91
N SER A 249 23.83 -20.22 -5.09
CA SER A 249 24.12 -18.84 -5.48
C SER A 249 25.30 -18.31 -4.67
N THR A 250 26.03 -17.35 -5.25
CA THR A 250 27.15 -16.68 -4.58
C THR A 250 27.34 -15.29 -5.13
N GLY A 251 27.98 -14.41 -4.36
CA GLY A 251 28.38 -13.10 -4.82
C GLY A 251 28.72 -12.19 -3.66
N THR A 252 28.55 -10.88 -3.86
CA THR A 252 28.90 -9.85 -2.89
C THR A 252 27.69 -8.98 -2.58
N ILE A 253 27.48 -8.73 -1.29
CA ILE A 253 26.52 -7.73 -0.81
C ILE A 253 27.29 -6.63 -0.11
N THR A 254 26.96 -5.38 -0.42
CA THR A 254 27.56 -4.21 0.24
C THR A 254 26.55 -3.56 1.15
N THR A 255 26.82 -3.53 2.45
CA THR A 255 26.08 -2.69 3.39
C THR A 255 26.80 -1.37 3.59
N ARG A 256 26.04 -0.33 3.92
CA ARG A 256 26.58 0.94 4.41
C ARG A 256 26.22 1.10 5.87
N VAL A 257 27.16 1.60 6.64
CA VAL A 257 26.94 2.04 8.01
C VAL A 257 27.31 3.50 8.10
N VAL A 258 26.36 4.33 8.54
CA VAL A 258 26.55 5.78 8.58
C VAL A 258 25.94 6.34 9.87
N SER A 259 26.43 7.51 10.31
CA SER A 259 25.88 8.15 11.51
C SER A 259 24.46 8.68 11.28
N LYS A 260 23.62 8.61 12.30
CA LYS A 260 22.26 9.17 12.28
C LYS A 260 22.28 10.68 12.00
N GLU A 261 23.26 11.39 12.55
CA GLU A 261 23.45 12.83 12.29
C GLU A 261 23.72 13.14 10.81
N TYR A 262 24.61 12.38 10.16
CA TYR A 262 24.93 12.57 8.75
C TYR A 262 23.69 12.33 7.87
N PHE A 263 22.89 11.32 8.22
CA PHE A 263 21.69 10.99 7.46
C PHE A 263 20.57 12.01 7.65
N ALA A 264 20.40 12.56 8.85
CA ALA A 264 19.43 13.64 9.10
C ALA A 264 19.71 14.88 8.26
N LYS A 265 20.99 15.29 8.15
CA LYS A 265 21.43 16.43 7.31
C LYS A 265 21.18 16.25 5.81
N LYS A 266 21.00 15.02 5.34
CA LYS A 266 20.73 14.68 3.94
C LYS A 266 19.24 14.67 3.58
N ARG A 267 18.35 14.64 4.59
CA ARG A 267 16.88 14.64 4.43
C ARG A 267 16.25 16.04 4.51
N SER A 268 16.98 17.03 5.02
CA SER A 268 16.64 18.47 4.98
C SER A 268 17.06 19.12 3.67
#